data_AF-A0A1Q7IGU7-F1
#
_entry.id   AF-A0A1Q7IGU7-F1
#
_cell.length_a   1.000
_cell.length_b   1.000
_cell.length_c   1.000
_cell.angle_alpha   90.00
_cell.angle_beta   90.00
_cell.angle_gamma   90.00
#
_symmetry.space_group_name_H-M   'P 1'
#
loop_
_entity.id
_entity.type
_entity.pdbx_description
1 polymer ?
#
loop_
_entity_poly.entity_id
_entity_poly.type
_entity_poly.pdbx_seq_one_letter_code
_entity_poly.pdbx_strand_id
1 'polypeptide(L)'
;MCVNANIERQFEFVQQTYVLGSSFHGLENEVDAFGRRPGLSDVLTIPTKRGPLRLKGMGSFITVRGGGYFFMPGRSTVRLLMGGG
;
A
#
# COMPACT_ATOMS: atom_id res chain seq x y z
N MET A 1 -9.45 5.35 -4.02
CA MET A 1 -10.00 5.70 -2.70
C MET A 1 -10.40 4.41 -2.01
N CYS A 2 -10.09 4.25 -0.71
CA CYS A 2 -10.48 3.11 0.10
C CYS A 2 -11.15 3.58 1.39
N VAL A 3 -12.02 2.74 1.97
CA VAL A 3 -12.71 3.03 3.22
C VAL A 3 -12.21 2.06 4.27
N ASN A 4 -11.80 2.60 5.41
CA ASN A 4 -11.21 1.85 6.51
C ASN A 4 -11.78 2.34 7.83
N ALA A 5 -12.04 1.43 8.74
CA ALA A 5 -12.42 1.77 10.11
C ALA A 5 -11.19 2.19 10.93
N ASN A 6 -10.00 1.72 10.55
CA ASN A 6 -8.73 2.08 11.16
C ASN A 6 -7.65 2.20 10.06
N ILE A 7 -7.19 3.43 9.81
CA ILE A 7 -6.23 3.73 8.73
C ILE A 7 -4.88 3.06 8.98
N GLU A 8 -4.38 3.12 10.21
CA GLU A 8 -3.08 2.55 10.61
C GLU A 8 -3.04 1.04 10.37
N ARG A 9 -4.07 0.33 10.84
CA ARG A 9 -4.14 -1.15 10.79
C ARG A 9 -4.55 -1.71 9.44
N GLN A 10 -5.01 -0.86 8.52
CA GLN A 10 -5.52 -1.32 7.23
C GLN A 10 -4.76 -0.69 6.06
N PHE A 11 -4.94 0.61 5.81
CA PHE A 11 -4.29 1.25 4.66
C PHE A 11 -2.77 1.35 4.84
N GLU A 12 -2.32 1.88 5.98
CA GLU A 12 -0.89 2.06 6.22
C GLU A 12 -0.19 0.73 6.43
N PHE A 13 -0.83 -0.19 7.14
CA PHE A 13 -0.30 -1.54 7.32
C PHE A 13 -0.05 -2.26 6.00
N VAL A 14 -1.00 -2.21 5.05
CA VAL A 14 -0.80 -2.82 3.71
C VAL A 14 0.37 -2.13 2.98
N GLN A 15 0.44 -0.80 3.00
CA GLN A 15 1.53 -0.06 2.35
C GLN A 15 2.89 -0.39 2.96
N GLN A 16 3.03 -0.33 4.29
CA GLN A 16 4.32 -0.50 4.96
C GLN A 16 4.76 -1.96 5.02
N THR A 17 3.85 -2.86 5.38
CA THR A 17 4.19 -4.26 5.68
C THR A 17 4.15 -5.13 4.43
N TYR A 18 3.18 -4.94 3.55
CA TYR A 18 2.99 -5.84 2.40
C TYR A 18 3.66 -5.29 1.14
N VAL A 19 3.42 -4.01 0.83
CA VAL A 19 3.93 -3.40 -0.42
C VAL A 19 5.41 -3.05 -0.28
N LEU A 20 5.81 -2.42 0.82
CA LEU A 20 7.17 -1.92 1.03
C LEU A 20 8.04 -2.83 1.91
N GLY A 21 7.45 -3.89 2.50
CA GLY A 21 8.15 -4.81 3.38
C GLY A 21 9.00 -5.81 2.61
N SER A 22 10.33 -5.70 2.70
CA SER A 22 11.28 -6.50 1.93
C SER A 22 11.43 -7.96 2.40
N SER A 23 10.78 -8.33 3.50
CA SER A 23 10.85 -9.64 4.15
C SER A 23 9.46 -10.20 4.46
N PHE A 24 8.43 -9.72 3.77
CA PHE A 24 7.06 -10.15 4.00
C PHE A 24 6.84 -11.59 3.48
N HIS A 25 6.23 -12.45 4.30
CA HIS A 25 5.78 -13.80 3.94
C HIS A 25 6.81 -14.66 3.17
N GLY A 26 8.09 -14.61 3.58
CA GLY A 26 9.17 -15.40 2.95
C GLY A 26 9.81 -14.76 1.71
N LEU A 27 9.47 -13.50 1.40
CA LEU A 27 10.24 -12.69 0.45
C LEU A 27 11.65 -12.46 0.98
N GLU A 28 12.63 -12.47 0.07
CA GLU A 28 14.04 -12.23 0.38
C GLU A 28 14.54 -10.98 -0.35
N ASN A 29 14.55 -9.86 0.36
CA ASN A 29 14.96 -8.56 -0.17
C ASN A 29 14.18 -8.21 -1.45
N GLU A 30 12.85 -8.34 -1.38
CA GLU A 30 11.93 -8.12 -2.50
C GLU A 30 10.68 -7.39 -1.98
N VAL A 31 10.22 -6.40 -2.74
CA VAL A 31 9.04 -5.58 -2.44
C VAL A 31 8.08 -5.63 -3.63
N ASP A 32 6.85 -5.14 -3.48
CA ASP A 32 5.88 -5.14 -4.57
C ASP A 32 6.39 -4.37 -5.80
N ALA A 33 6.39 -5.03 -6.97
CA ALA A 33 7.00 -4.51 -8.19
C ALA A 33 6.34 -3.22 -8.73
N PHE A 34 5.07 -2.97 -8.42
CA PHE A 34 4.34 -1.80 -8.90
C PHE A 34 4.30 -0.68 -7.87
N GLY A 35 4.06 -1.04 -6.60
CA GLY A 35 3.95 -0.14 -5.46
C GLY A 35 5.29 0.22 -4.80
N ARG A 36 6.41 -0.34 -5.27
CA ARG A 36 7.73 0.02 -4.75
C ARG A 36 8.01 1.52 -4.86
N ARG A 37 8.80 2.01 -3.90
CA ARG A 37 9.34 3.36 -3.91
C ARG A 37 10.79 3.36 -4.41
N PRO A 38 11.26 4.46 -5.02
CA PRO A 38 12.69 4.63 -5.32
C PRO A 38 13.55 4.41 -4.06
N GLY A 39 14.68 3.71 -4.21
CA GLY A 39 15.59 3.38 -3.10
C GLY A 39 15.27 2.07 -2.36
N LEU A 40 14.17 1.39 -2.67
CA LEU A 40 13.90 0.02 -2.22
C LEU A 40 14.32 -1.01 -3.27
N SER A 41 14.24 -2.30 -2.91
CA SER A 41 14.56 -3.42 -3.79
C SER A 41 13.85 -3.31 -5.15
N ASP A 42 14.57 -3.66 -6.20
CA ASP A 42 14.16 -3.65 -7.60
C ASP A 42 14.05 -5.09 -8.17
N VAL A 43 13.95 -6.07 -7.28
CA VAL A 43 13.86 -7.48 -7.60
C VAL A 43 12.39 -7.89 -7.70
N LEU A 44 12.07 -8.72 -8.69
CA LEU A 44 10.81 -9.45 -8.78
C LEU A 44 11.10 -10.94 -9.03
N THR A 45 10.59 -11.81 -8.17
CA THR A 45 10.76 -13.26 -8.29
C THR A 45 9.49 -13.89 -8.83
N ILE A 46 9.59 -14.54 -9.99
CA ILE A 46 8.50 -15.26 -10.62
C ILE A 46 8.72 -16.77 -10.38
N PRO A 47 7.84 -17.45 -9.63
CA PRO A 47 7.92 -18.89 -9.45
C PRO A 47 7.68 -19.62 -10.79
N THR A 48 8.58 -20.55 -11.16
CA THR A 48 8.41 -21.39 -12.36
C THR A 48 8.64 -22.86 -12.03
N LYS A 49 8.20 -23.77 -12.90
CA LYS A 49 8.43 -25.22 -12.76
C LYS A 49 9.91 -25.62 -12.74
N ARG A 50 10.81 -24.78 -13.27
CA ARG A 50 12.27 -25.05 -13.33
C ARG A 50 13.06 -24.33 -12.22
N GLY A 51 12.37 -23.69 -11.30
CA GLY A 51 12.96 -22.82 -10.27
C GLY A 51 12.54 -21.36 -10.41
N PRO A 52 12.82 -20.51 -9.40
CA PRO A 52 12.44 -19.11 -9.41
C PRO A 52 13.24 -18.32 -10.46
N LEU A 53 12.54 -17.52 -11.28
CA LEU A 53 13.14 -16.54 -12.16
C LEU A 53 13.22 -15.20 -11.43
N ARG A 54 14.43 -14.70 -11.16
CA ARG A 54 14.64 -13.40 -10.51
C ARG A 54 14.93 -12.32 -11.55
N LEU A 55 14.00 -11.39 -11.72
CA LEU A 55 14.17 -10.17 -12.50
C LEU A 55 14.79 -9.10 -11.60
N LYS A 56 15.71 -8.31 -12.14
CA LYS A 56 16.38 -7.20 -11.46
C LYS A 56 16.27 -5.93 -12.30
N GLY A 57 16.52 -4.77 -11.71
CA GLY A 57 16.42 -3.49 -12.43
C GLY A 57 14.97 -3.04 -12.65
N MET A 58 14.02 -3.55 -11.88
CA MET A 58 12.62 -3.10 -11.98
C MET A 58 12.54 -1.60 -11.71
N GLY A 59 11.95 -0.85 -12.62
CA GLY A 59 11.69 0.59 -12.45
C GLY A 59 10.59 0.89 -11.43
N SER A 60 10.45 2.16 -11.04
CA SER A 60 9.26 2.63 -10.33
C SER A 60 8.27 3.11 -11.38
N PHE A 61 7.09 2.48 -11.42
CA PHE A 61 6.07 2.80 -12.42
C PHE A 61 5.01 3.78 -11.89
N ILE A 62 4.89 3.88 -10.55
CA ILE A 62 3.90 4.71 -9.87
C ILE A 62 4.61 5.83 -9.11
N THR A 63 4.13 7.06 -9.27
CA THR A 63 4.61 8.23 -8.51
C THR A 63 3.45 8.86 -7.75
N VAL A 64 3.54 8.89 -6.42
CA VAL A 64 2.56 9.60 -5.59
C VAL A 64 2.78 11.10 -5.74
N ARG A 65 1.74 11.82 -6.15
CA ARG A 65 1.78 13.29 -6.31
C ARG A 65 1.11 14.04 -5.15
N GLY A 66 0.35 13.33 -4.32
CA GLY A 66 -0.37 13.88 -3.18
C GLY A 66 -1.43 12.90 -2.69
N GLY A 67 -1.99 13.19 -1.52
CA GLY A 67 -3.04 12.40 -0.88
C GLY A 67 -3.50 13.02 0.44
N GLY A 68 -4.57 12.49 1.00
CA GLY A 68 -5.10 12.94 2.30
C GLY A 68 -5.95 11.86 2.96
N TYR A 69 -6.00 11.92 4.29
CA TYR A 69 -6.89 11.10 5.10
C TYR A 69 -8.13 11.89 5.45
N PHE A 70 -9.30 11.30 5.22
CA PHE A 70 -10.59 11.95 5.40
C PHE A 70 -11.49 11.08 6.26
N PHE A 71 -12.30 11.74 7.09
CA PHE A 71 -13.36 11.10 7.86
C PHE A 71 -14.70 11.34 7.16
N MET A 72 -15.49 10.28 6.97
CA MET A 72 -16.84 10.37 6.42
C MET A 72 -17.86 10.23 7.56
N PRO A 73 -18.43 11.34 8.08
CA PRO A 73 -19.38 11.29 9.18
C PRO A 73 -20.72 10.68 8.75
N GLY A 74 -21.42 10.08 9.72
CA GLY A 74 -22.81 9.65 9.53
C GLY A 74 -23.77 10.83 9.41
N ARG A 75 -24.95 10.60 8.82
CA ARG A 75 -25.96 11.65 8.57
C ARG A 75 -26.38 12.41 9.84
N SER A 76 -26.51 11.71 10.98
CA SER A 76 -26.84 12.33 12.27
C SER A 76 -25.75 13.29 12.74
N THR A 77 -24.49 12.90 12.65
CA THR A 77 -23.33 13.76 12.96
C THR A 77 -23.31 15.00 12.08
N VAL A 78 -23.58 14.85 10.78
CA VAL A 78 -23.66 16.01 9.87
C VAL A 78 -24.78 16.96 10.29
N ARG A 79 -25.98 16.46 10.59
CA ARG A 79 -27.12 17.30 11.04
C ARG A 79 -26.80 18.05 12.34
N LEU A 80 -26.18 17.35 13.30
CA LEU A 80 -25.73 17.96 14.55
C LEU A 80 -24.73 19.10 14.30
N LEU A 81 -23.74 18.88 13.44
CA LEU A 81 -22.73 19.89 13.09
C LEU A 81 -23.31 21.07 12.30
N MET A 82 -24.40 20.87 11.57
CA MET A 82 -25.12 21.92 10.84
C MET A 82 -26.07 22.76 11.72
N GLY A 83 -26.24 22.41 13.01
CA GLY A 83 -27.14 23.14 13.92
C GLY A 83 -28.63 22.86 13.72
N GLY A 84 -28.98 21.84 12.94
CA GLY A 84 -30.37 21.42 12.71
C GLY A 84 -30.85 20.46 13.80
N GLY A 85 -31.30 21.03 14.93
CA GLY A 85 -32.18 20.36 15.90
C GLY A 85 -33.63 20.38 15.43
#